data_AF-A0A0D0E0K7-F1
#
_entry.id   AF-A0A0D0E0K7-F1
#
_cell.length_a   1.000
_cell.length_b   1.000
_cell.length_c   1.000
_cell.angle_alpha   90.00
_cell.angle_beta   90.00
_cell.angle_gamma   90.00
#
_symmetry.space_group_name_H-M   'P 1'
#
loop_
_entity.id
_entity.type
_entity.pdbx_description
1 polymer ?
#
loop_
_entity_poly.entity_id
_entity_poly.type
_entity_poly.pdbx_seq_one_letter_code
_entity_poly.pdbx_strand_id
1 'polypeptide(L)' 'DIYTHCKCELVQAIWKLLLDTKFMHMYKYGIVIQCGDGITQRVLPHFFTYSVDYPEK' A
#
# COMPACT_ATOMS: atom_id res chain seq x y z
N ASP A 1 -16.08 20.70 5.23
CA ASP A 1 -16.85 19.48 4.92
C ASP A 1 -16.56 18.94 3.52
N ILE A 2 -16.96 19.66 2.45
CA ILE A 2 -16.74 19.27 1.05
C ILE A 2 -15.26 18.99 0.72
N TYR A 3 -14.34 19.85 1.17
CA TYR A 3 -12.90 19.68 0.92
C TYR A 3 -12.34 18.39 1.56
N THR A 4 -12.78 18.05 2.77
CA THR A 4 -12.40 16.83 3.47
C THR A 4 -12.93 15.60 2.73
N HIS A 5 -14.18 15.66 2.27
CA HIS A 5 -14.81 14.61 1.48
C HIS A 5 -14.06 14.36 0.17
N CYS A 6 -13.80 15.40 -0.64
CA CYS A 6 -13.04 15.26 -1.89
C CYS A 6 -11.63 14.70 -1.67
N LYS A 7 -10.95 15.08 -0.58
CA LYS A 7 -9.62 14.55 -0.25
C LYS A 7 -9.70 13.05 0.07
N CYS A 8 -10.69 12.61 0.83
CA CYS A 8 -10.91 11.19 1.11
C CYS A 8 -11.21 10.41 -0.17
N GLU A 9 -12.10 10.91 -1.03
CA GLU A 9 -12.42 10.25 -2.30
C GLU A 9 -11.20 10.17 -3.24
N LEU A 10 -10.39 11.22 -3.30
CA LEU A 10 -9.15 11.22 -4.06
C LEU A 10 -8.19 10.14 -3.55
N VAL A 11 -7.98 10.07 -2.23
CA VAL A 11 -7.11 9.04 -1.63
C VAL A 11 -7.67 7.64 -1.92
N GLN A 12 -8.97 7.43 -1.78
CA GLN A 12 -9.63 6.16 -2.12
C GLN A 12 -9.45 5.78 -3.60
N ALA A 13 -9.54 6.75 -4.51
CA ALA A 13 -9.28 6.53 -5.93
C ALA A 13 -7.82 6.15 -6.21
N ILE A 14 -6.87 6.81 -5.54
CA ILE A 14 -5.44 6.47 -5.62
C ILE A 14 -5.20 5.03 -5.13
N TRP A 15 -5.81 4.63 -4.01
CA TRP A 15 -5.72 3.26 -3.51
C TRP A 15 -6.25 2.24 -4.51
N LYS A 16 -7.37 2.52 -5.18
CA LYS A 16 -7.92 1.63 -6.23
C LYS A 16 -6.97 1.46 -7.42
N LEU A 17 -6.24 2.52 -7.80
CA LEU A 17 -5.24 2.46 -8.86
C LEU A 17 -3.99 1.69 -8.43
N LEU A 18 -3.55 1.87 -7.18
CA LEU A 18 -2.35 1.22 -6.65
C LEU A 18 -2.58 -0.27 -6.37
N LEU A 19 -3.74 -0.62 -5.80
CA LEU A 19 -4.14 -1.98 -5.42
C LEU A 19 -4.84 -2.72 -6.56
N ASP A 20 -4.27 -2.66 -7.76
CA ASP A 20 -4.78 -3.41 -8.90
C ASP A 20 -4.77 -4.93 -8.65
N THR A 21 -5.58 -5.67 -9.40
CA THR A 21 -5.64 -7.15 -9.36
C THR A 21 -4.28 -7.83 -9.40
N LYS A 22 -3.34 -7.33 -10.22
CA LYS A 22 -1.96 -7.85 -10.28
C LYS A 22 -1.22 -7.64 -8.97
N PHE A 23 -1.33 -6.44 -8.41
CA PHE A 23 -0.73 -6.11 -7.12
C PHE A 23 -1.31 -6.99 -6.00
N MET A 24 -2.63 -7.19 -5.98
CA MET A 24 -3.28 -8.03 -4.96
C MET A 24 -2.86 -9.50 -5.05
N HIS A 25 -2.70 -10.03 -6.26
CA HIS A 25 -2.14 -11.37 -6.46
C HIS A 25 -0.71 -11.45 -5.91
N MET A 26 0.11 -10.47 -6.26
CA MET A 26 1.49 -10.34 -5.81
C MET A 26 1.60 -10.12 -4.29
N TYR A 27 0.66 -9.43 -3.68
CA TYR A 27 0.58 -9.21 -2.23
C TYR A 27 0.28 -10.51 -1.50
N LYS A 28 -0.63 -11.34 -2.04
CA LYS A 28 -1.02 -12.63 -1.44
C LYS A 28 0.07 -13.69 -1.58
N TYR A 29 0.73 -13.75 -2.72
CA TYR A 29 1.68 -14.82 -3.04
C TYR A 29 3.15 -14.40 -2.93
N GLY A 30 3.44 -13.10 -2.85
CA GLY A 30 4.78 -12.53 -2.92
C GLY A 30 5.27 -12.32 -4.36
N ILE A 31 6.20 -11.39 -4.53
CA ILE A 31 6.93 -11.17 -5.79
C ILE A 31 8.35 -11.65 -5.69
N VAL A 32 8.83 -12.29 -6.75
CA VAL A 32 10.24 -12.65 -6.88
C VAL A 32 10.96 -11.48 -7.54
N ILE A 33 11.91 -10.87 -6.82
CA ILE A 33 12.71 -9.74 -7.31
C ILE A 33 14.19 -10.14 -7.17
N GLN A 34 15.00 -9.77 -8.16
CA GLN A 34 16.44 -9.80 -8.01
C GLN A 34 16.87 -8.56 -7.23
N CYS A 35 17.33 -8.78 -6.00
CA CYS A 35 17.83 -7.72 -5.15
C CYS A 35 19.18 -7.19 -5.70
N GLY A 36 19.58 -6.00 -5.27
CA GLY A 36 20.80 -5.33 -5.75
C GLY A 36 22.10 -6.08 -5.44
N ASP A 37 22.04 -7.07 -4.54
CA ASP A 37 23.09 -8.03 -4.20
C ASP A 37 23.17 -9.22 -5.18
N GLY A 38 22.33 -9.24 -6.23
CA GLY A 38 22.26 -10.31 -7.22
C GLY A 38 21.46 -11.53 -6.78
N ILE A 39 21.00 -11.55 -5.52
CA ILE A 39 20.22 -12.67 -4.96
C ILE A 39 18.76 -12.48 -5.33
N THR A 40 18.14 -13.56 -5.79
CA THR A 40 16.69 -13.57 -6.06
C THR A 40 15.94 -13.90 -4.78
N GLN A 41 15.06 -13.00 -4.33
CA GLN A 41 14.30 -13.17 -3.10
C GLN A 41 12.81 -12.94 -3.35
N ARG A 42 11.96 -13.60 -2.56
CA ARG A 42 10.52 -13.37 -2.57
C ARG A 42 10.17 -12.28 -1.56
N VAL A 43 9.75 -11.13 -2.05
CA VAL A 43 9.36 -9.97 -1.26
C VAL A 43 7.84 -9.95 -1.09
N LEU A 44 7.40 -9.71 0.15
CA LEU A 44 6.00 -9.48 0.50
C LEU A 44 5.85 -8.00 0.87
N PRO A 45 5.11 -7.21 0.06
CA PRO A 45 4.82 -5.82 0.44
C PRO A 45 4.06 -5.78 1.76
N HIS A 46 4.42 -4.88 2.66
CA HIS A 46 3.69 -4.65 3.91
C HIS A 46 3.38 -3.17 4.04
N PHE A 47 2.10 -2.81 4.12
CA PHE A 47 1.69 -1.44 4.36
C PHE A 47 1.67 -1.17 5.87
N PHE A 48 2.52 -0.25 6.33
CA PHE A 48 2.45 0.23 7.69
C PHE A 48 1.30 1.23 7.80
N THR A 49 0.19 0.80 8.41
CA THR A 49 -0.82 1.71 8.91
C THR A 49 -0.41 2.16 10.30
N TYR A 50 0.06 3.40 10.42
CA TYR A 50 0.30 4.02 11.72
C TYR A 50 -1.07 4.28 12.38
N SER A 51 -1.58 3.29 13.10
CA SER A 51 -2.84 3.37 13.84
C SER A 51 -2.63 3.85 15.27
N VAL A 52 -1.50 4.49 15.56
CA VAL A 52 -1.20 4.94 16.91
C VAL A 52 -2.24 5.99 17.27
N ASP A 53 -2.93 5.74 18.38
CA ASP A 53 -3.75 6.72 19.07
C ASP A 53 -2.86 7.91 19.41
N TYR A 54 -2.86 8.92 18.54
CA TYR A 54 -2.30 10.21 18.89
C TYR A 54 -3.10 10.71 20.09
N PRO A 55 -2.44 11.05 21.21
CA PRO A 55 -3.09 11.84 22.24
C PRO A 55 -3.35 13.22 21.63
N GLU A 56 -4.48 13.39 20.96
CA GLU A 56 -4.99 14.70 20.59
C GLU A 56 -5.30 15.45 21.89
N LYS A 57 -4.44 16.41 22.23
CA LYS A 57 -4.61 17.47 23.25
C LYS A 57 -4.97 17.07 24.68
#